data_AF-A0A9Q7TW42-F1
#
_entry.id   AF-A0A9Q7TW42-F1
#
_cell.length_a   1.000
_cell.length_b   1.000
_cell.length_c   1.000
_cell.angle_alpha   90.00
_cell.angle_beta   90.00
_cell.angle_gamma   90.00
#
_symmetry.space_group_name_H-M   'P 1'
#
loop_
_entity.id
_entity.type
_entity.pdbx_description
1 polymer ?
#
loop_
_entity_poly.entity_id
_entity_poly.type
_entity_poly.pdbx_seq_one_letter_code
_entity_poly.pdbx_strand_id
1 'polypeptide(L)'
;MMRATPTLGRLRTSSLPTLRAFRRVLQPRTALFSMSHWHPYPSDDPGGKHNTGQHRTVYDDFFNILQSSDPSTTISVCSTSPTSLTLADGLVVCEAIVILNNQVFLFDHPPLNQDYAVPSGIGWEHWIDQPVESGSKLEVTRKVRDVFKVFELVDERPEIILFGTGKRVLPPPGPVREWIAGLGIQLDVQSTHDAASTFNMLSEEGRKVAAILIPAEPTPKKRYTPDELHELLSGQQ
;
A
#
# COMPACT_ATOMS: atom_id res chain seq x y z
N MET A 1 21.07 -58.64 45.09
CA MET A 1 22.14 -58.75 46.10
C MET A 1 23.22 -57.71 45.79
N MET A 2 23.50 -56.83 46.78
CA MET A 2 24.79 -56.18 47.11
C MET A 2 25.56 -55.39 46.03
N ARG A 3 25.65 -54.05 46.15
CA ARG A 3 26.70 -53.21 46.84
C ARG A 3 27.68 -52.65 45.79
N ALA A 4 27.69 -51.33 45.56
CA ALA A 4 28.45 -50.28 46.25
C ALA A 4 29.84 -50.00 45.59
N THR A 5 30.01 -48.72 45.23
CA THR A 5 31.22 -47.92 44.91
C THR A 5 32.31 -47.99 46.00
N PRO A 6 33.48 -47.28 45.93
CA PRO A 6 34.24 -46.62 44.85
C PRO A 6 35.77 -46.96 44.92
N THR A 7 36.66 -46.32 44.14
CA THR A 7 37.92 -45.67 44.62
C THR A 7 38.79 -45.09 43.50
N LEU A 8 39.48 -44.02 43.90
CA LEU A 8 40.26 -43.02 43.17
C LEU A 8 41.70 -43.49 42.85
N GLY A 9 42.28 -43.08 41.72
CA GLY A 9 43.69 -43.40 41.41
C GLY A 9 44.36 -42.64 40.25
N ARG A 10 44.86 -41.43 40.56
CA ARG A 10 46.16 -40.83 40.19
C ARG A 10 46.56 -40.54 38.70
N LEU A 11 46.56 -39.23 38.39
CA LEU A 11 47.55 -38.38 37.71
C LEU A 11 48.52 -38.98 36.66
N ARG A 12 48.55 -38.39 35.44
CA ARG A 12 49.74 -37.72 34.86
C ARG A 12 49.45 -36.99 33.53
N THR A 13 49.73 -35.68 33.55
CA THR A 13 50.46 -34.87 32.55
C THR A 13 50.29 -35.18 31.05
N SER A 14 49.78 -34.20 30.28
CA SER A 14 50.53 -33.67 29.13
C SER A 14 49.88 -32.40 28.56
N SER A 15 50.77 -31.45 28.29
CA SER A 15 50.67 -30.17 27.58
C SER A 15 49.57 -30.02 26.52
N LEU A 16 48.77 -28.96 26.68
CA LEU A 16 48.00 -28.33 25.60
C LEU A 16 48.90 -27.38 24.81
N PRO A 17 48.88 -27.39 23.47
CA PRO A 17 49.56 -26.39 22.67
C PRO A 17 48.80 -25.07 22.69
N THR A 18 49.58 -24.00 22.89
CA THR A 18 49.17 -22.61 22.78
C THR A 18 48.68 -22.31 21.36
N LEU A 19 47.42 -21.89 21.23
CA LEU A 19 46.97 -21.09 20.09
C LEU A 19 46.47 -19.75 20.63
N ARG A 20 47.30 -18.72 20.42
CA ARG A 20 46.92 -17.30 20.51
C ARG A 20 45.79 -17.05 19.51
N ALA A 21 44.56 -17.05 19.97
CA ALA A 21 43.45 -16.44 19.25
C ALA A 21 43.35 -14.98 19.69
N PHE A 22 43.62 -14.07 18.74
CA PHE A 22 43.48 -12.64 18.89
C PHE A 22 42.08 -12.30 19.42
N ARG A 23 42.01 -11.62 20.57
CA ARG A 23 40.81 -10.89 20.98
C ARG A 23 40.59 -9.78 19.95
N ARG A 24 39.71 -10.02 18.98
CA ARG A 24 39.16 -8.95 18.16
C ARG A 24 38.28 -8.12 19.08
N VAL A 25 38.83 -7.03 19.60
CA VAL A 25 38.07 -5.98 20.28
C VAL A 25 37.05 -5.48 19.25
N LEU A 26 35.80 -5.90 19.40
CA LEU A 26 34.69 -5.26 18.72
C LEU A 26 34.55 -3.87 19.34
N GLN A 27 35.17 -2.87 18.72
CA GLN A 27 34.87 -1.49 19.03
C GLN A 27 33.38 -1.26 18.70
N PRO A 28 32.58 -0.72 19.63
CA PRO A 28 31.25 -0.24 19.28
C PRO A 28 31.44 0.89 18.28
N ARG A 29 30.94 0.72 17.04
CA ARG A 29 30.75 1.86 16.14
C ARG A 29 29.71 2.74 16.81
N THR A 30 30.16 3.81 17.45
CA THR A 30 29.31 4.97 17.70
C THR A 30 28.83 5.43 16.33
N ALA A 31 27.59 5.08 15.98
CA ALA A 31 26.88 5.77 14.93
C ALA A 31 26.76 7.22 15.43
N LEU A 32 27.63 8.09 14.93
CA LEU A 32 27.43 9.53 15.07
C LEU A 32 26.12 9.81 14.36
N PHE A 33 25.06 10.06 15.15
CA PHE A 33 23.84 10.67 14.64
C PHE A 33 24.27 11.91 13.85
N SER A 34 24.08 11.87 12.53
CA SER A 34 24.29 13.04 11.68
C SER A 34 23.21 14.05 12.05
N MET A 35 23.56 15.00 12.91
CA MET A 35 22.83 16.27 13.04
C MET A 35 23.18 17.18 11.88
N SER A 36 23.04 16.69 10.64
CA SER A 36 23.08 17.56 9.47
C SER A 36 21.83 18.43 9.54
N HIS A 37 21.97 19.63 10.07
CA HIS A 37 21.03 20.70 9.84
C HIS A 37 20.83 20.79 8.33
N TRP A 38 19.61 20.53 7.87
CA TRP A 38 19.19 20.80 6.51
C TRP A 38 19.44 22.28 6.24
N HIS A 39 20.60 22.58 5.65
CA HIS A 39 20.84 23.89 5.06
C HIS A 39 20.22 23.79 3.67
N PRO A 40 19.16 24.56 3.37
CA PRO A 40 18.65 24.63 2.02
C PRO A 40 19.80 25.08 1.13
N TYR A 41 20.25 24.20 0.24
CA TYR A 41 21.23 24.56 -0.76
C TYR A 41 20.60 25.63 -1.67
N PRO A 42 21.30 26.74 -1.94
CA PRO A 42 20.87 27.70 -2.94
C PRO A 42 20.63 26.96 -4.26
N SER A 43 19.48 27.16 -4.89
CA SER A 43 19.17 26.56 -6.19
C SER A 43 20.18 27.03 -7.24
N ASP A 44 20.86 26.09 -7.92
CA ASP A 44 21.75 26.35 -9.06
C ASP A 44 20.97 26.65 -10.36
N ASP A 45 19.90 27.44 -10.28
CA ASP A 45 19.11 27.86 -11.44
C ASP A 45 19.81 29.04 -12.15
N PRO A 46 20.22 28.94 -13.44
CA PRO A 46 21.02 29.96 -14.13
C PRO A 46 20.34 31.32 -14.36
N GLY A 47 19.08 31.51 -13.96
CA GLY A 47 18.33 32.76 -14.19
C GLY A 47 17.45 33.24 -13.05
N GLY A 48 17.39 32.52 -11.93
CA GLY A 48 16.56 32.88 -10.77
C GLY A 48 17.37 33.56 -9.68
N LYS A 49 16.85 34.65 -9.08
CA LYS A 49 17.41 35.15 -7.81
C LYS A 49 17.42 34.00 -6.80
N HIS A 50 18.52 33.84 -6.06
CA HIS A 50 18.66 32.79 -5.05
C HIS A 50 17.44 32.77 -4.12
N ASN A 51 16.78 31.63 -3.99
CA ASN A 51 15.69 31.50 -3.03
C ASN A 51 16.27 31.46 -1.59
N THR A 52 16.23 32.59 -0.89
CA THR A 52 16.64 32.69 0.53
C THR A 52 15.61 32.04 1.48
N GLY A 53 14.56 31.41 0.96
CA GLY A 53 13.43 30.86 1.74
C GLY A 53 12.46 31.92 2.27
N GLN A 54 12.69 33.19 1.94
CA GLN A 54 11.86 34.33 2.39
C GLN A 54 10.64 34.59 1.50
N HIS A 55 10.67 34.11 0.26
CA HIS A 55 9.58 34.26 -0.69
C HIS A 55 9.19 32.89 -1.22
N ARG A 56 7.88 32.65 -1.26
CA ARG A 56 7.29 31.48 -1.87
C ARG A 56 7.64 31.48 -3.37
N THR A 57 8.27 30.41 -3.83
CA THR A 57 8.57 30.19 -5.24
C THR A 57 7.40 29.50 -5.92
N VAL A 58 7.38 29.57 -7.26
CA VAL A 58 6.42 28.81 -8.08
C VAL A 58 6.52 27.31 -7.79
N TYR A 59 7.66 26.83 -7.29
CA TYR A 59 7.86 25.43 -6.95
C TYR A 59 7.23 25.02 -5.61
N ASP A 60 7.00 25.97 -4.69
CA ASP A 60 6.34 25.73 -3.40
C ASP A 60 4.81 25.59 -3.53
N ASP A 61 4.27 25.74 -4.74
CA ASP A 61 2.89 25.42 -5.10
C ASP A 61 2.73 23.99 -5.67
N PHE A 62 3.82 23.31 -6.05
CA PHE A 62 3.73 21.93 -6.50
C PHE A 62 3.64 20.98 -5.31
N PHE A 63 2.62 20.14 -5.30
CA PHE A 63 2.41 19.13 -4.27
C PHE A 63 2.72 17.74 -4.83
N ASN A 64 3.69 17.04 -4.24
CA ASN A 64 3.98 15.66 -4.61
C ASN A 64 2.91 14.73 -3.99
N ILE A 65 1.96 14.32 -4.81
CA ILE A 65 0.88 13.41 -4.43
C ILE A 65 1.36 12.00 -4.03
N LEU A 66 2.61 11.65 -4.34
CA LEU A 66 3.18 10.32 -4.02
C LEU A 66 4.07 10.34 -2.76
N GLN A 67 4.34 11.53 -2.22
CA GLN A 67 5.10 11.70 -1.00
C GLN A 67 4.27 11.25 0.22
N SER A 68 4.96 10.86 1.29
CA SER A 68 4.33 10.61 2.59
C SER A 68 3.53 11.82 3.07
N SER A 69 2.31 11.57 3.57
CA SER A 69 1.41 12.57 4.13
C SER A 69 1.90 13.18 5.44
N ASP A 70 1.38 14.36 5.76
CA ASP A 70 1.48 14.91 7.11
C ASP A 70 0.63 14.06 8.08
N PRO A 71 1.20 13.55 9.19
CA PRO A 71 0.49 12.70 10.14
C PRO A 71 -0.69 13.39 10.84
N SER A 72 -0.86 14.70 10.70
CA SER A 72 -1.97 15.44 11.28
C SER A 72 -3.31 15.25 10.56
N THR A 73 -3.31 14.78 9.30
CA THR A 73 -4.53 14.63 8.52
C THR A 73 -4.93 13.16 8.46
N THR A 74 -5.95 12.74 9.20
CA THR A 74 -6.49 11.37 9.14
C THR A 74 -7.74 11.33 8.25
N ILE A 75 -7.72 10.52 7.21
CA ILE A 75 -8.91 10.24 6.40
C ILE A 75 -9.65 9.07 7.04
N SER A 76 -10.96 9.21 7.20
CA SER A 76 -11.84 8.13 7.61
C SER A 76 -13.12 8.13 6.77
N VAL A 77 -13.72 6.95 6.64
CA VAL A 77 -14.99 6.74 5.94
C VAL A 77 -16.12 6.84 6.97
N CYS A 78 -17.00 7.82 6.81
CA CYS A 78 -18.11 8.09 7.73
C CYS A 78 -19.29 7.15 7.48
N SER A 79 -19.66 6.95 6.22
CA SER A 79 -20.74 6.03 5.87
C SER A 79 -20.56 5.42 4.49
N THR A 80 -21.12 4.23 4.31
CA THR A 80 -21.15 3.54 3.01
C THR A 80 -22.59 3.28 2.60
N SER A 81 -22.98 3.78 1.45
CA SER A 81 -24.23 3.46 0.77
C SER A 81 -23.94 2.47 -0.37
N PRO A 82 -24.96 1.81 -0.96
CA PRO A 82 -24.74 0.92 -2.10
C PRO A 82 -24.07 1.62 -3.29
N THR A 83 -24.42 2.87 -3.56
CA THR A 83 -23.94 3.64 -4.71
C THR A 83 -22.85 4.66 -4.39
N SER A 84 -22.63 4.99 -3.11
CA SER A 84 -21.74 6.06 -2.70
C SER A 84 -21.02 5.81 -1.37
N LEU A 85 -19.89 6.49 -1.19
CA LEU A 85 -19.06 6.49 0.00
C LEU A 85 -18.99 7.92 0.52
N THR A 86 -19.29 8.12 1.81
CA THR A 86 -19.17 9.44 2.45
C THR A 86 -17.95 9.44 3.35
N LEU A 87 -17.02 10.36 3.10
CA LEU A 87 -15.83 10.57 3.92
C LEU A 87 -16.13 11.53 5.09
N ALA A 88 -15.26 11.55 6.09
CA ALA A 88 -15.43 12.37 7.29
C ALA A 88 -15.37 13.89 7.04
N ASP A 89 -14.75 14.32 5.94
CA ASP A 89 -14.76 15.72 5.47
C ASP A 89 -16.10 16.14 4.83
N GLY A 90 -17.04 15.19 4.68
CA GLY A 90 -18.34 15.40 4.03
C GLY A 90 -18.32 15.13 2.52
N LEU A 91 -17.19 14.71 1.94
CA LEU A 91 -17.12 14.36 0.52
C LEU A 91 -17.92 13.07 0.26
N VAL A 92 -18.86 13.15 -0.69
CA VAL A 92 -19.65 11.99 -1.15
C VAL A 92 -19.13 11.56 -2.52
N VAL A 93 -18.57 10.35 -2.60
CA VAL A 93 -17.98 9.80 -3.82
C VAL A 93 -18.81 8.61 -4.30
N CYS A 94 -19.29 8.67 -5.54
CA CYS A 94 -20.08 7.60 -6.16
C CYS A 94 -19.22 6.63 -6.99
N GLU A 95 -17.90 6.77 -6.91
CA GLU A 95 -16.92 6.01 -7.69
C GLU A 95 -16.02 5.18 -6.79
N ALA A 96 -15.30 4.23 -7.39
CA ALA A 96 -14.26 3.51 -6.71
C ALA A 96 -13.13 4.46 -6.33
N ILE A 97 -12.67 4.34 -5.09
CA ILE A 97 -11.59 5.15 -4.55
C ILE A 97 -10.46 4.27 -4.04
N VAL A 98 -9.26 4.82 -4.05
CA VAL A 98 -8.12 4.31 -3.30
C VAL A 98 -7.68 5.36 -2.28
N ILE A 99 -7.63 4.95 -1.03
CA ILE A 99 -7.08 5.74 0.07
C ILE A 99 -5.66 5.23 0.31
N LEU A 100 -4.69 6.10 0.12
CA LEU A 100 -3.26 5.81 0.23
C LEU A 100 -2.56 7.01 0.83
N ASN A 101 -1.76 6.80 1.88
CA ASN A 101 -1.00 7.85 2.55
C ASN A 101 -1.86 9.09 2.84
N ASN A 102 -3.02 8.87 3.48
CA ASN A 102 -3.97 9.92 3.87
C ASN A 102 -4.41 10.82 2.70
N GLN A 103 -4.44 10.28 1.50
CA GLN A 103 -4.99 10.92 0.30
C GLN A 103 -6.00 9.99 -0.34
N VAL A 104 -7.04 10.58 -0.94
CA VAL A 104 -8.09 9.85 -1.66
C VAL A 104 -7.92 10.12 -3.14
N PHE A 105 -7.81 9.05 -3.91
CA PHE A 105 -7.77 9.11 -5.37
C PHE A 105 -8.94 8.33 -5.96
N LEU A 106 -9.40 8.76 -7.13
CA LEU A 106 -10.28 7.92 -7.94
C LEU A 106 -9.50 6.72 -8.45
N PHE A 107 -10.13 5.56 -8.40
CA PHE A 107 -9.52 4.29 -8.77
C PHE A 107 -10.16 3.74 -10.03
N ASP A 108 -9.42 3.78 -11.15
CA ASP A 108 -9.85 3.15 -12.40
C ASP A 108 -9.53 1.66 -12.34
N HIS A 109 -10.56 0.82 -12.31
CA HIS A 109 -10.42 -0.61 -12.13
C HIS A 109 -11.19 -1.39 -13.19
N PRO A 110 -10.68 -2.55 -13.63
CA PRO A 110 -11.46 -3.46 -14.45
C PRO A 110 -12.72 -3.91 -13.70
N PRO A 111 -13.86 -4.09 -14.38
CA PRO A 111 -15.11 -4.43 -13.72
C PRO A 111 -14.98 -5.77 -12.97
N LEU A 112 -15.56 -5.81 -11.78
CA LEU A 112 -15.69 -7.03 -10.98
C LEU A 112 -17.11 -7.55 -11.12
N ASN A 113 -17.24 -8.82 -11.48
CA ASN A 113 -18.56 -9.41 -11.67
C ASN A 113 -19.07 -10.01 -10.37
N GLN A 114 -20.01 -9.30 -9.73
CA GLN A 114 -20.55 -9.67 -8.42
C GLN A 114 -21.51 -10.87 -8.48
N ASP A 115 -22.02 -11.22 -9.66
CA ASP A 115 -22.95 -12.34 -9.85
C ASP A 115 -22.26 -13.71 -9.72
N TYR A 116 -20.94 -13.74 -9.96
CA TYR A 116 -20.12 -14.96 -9.88
C TYR A 116 -19.46 -15.18 -8.52
N ALA A 117 -19.86 -14.42 -7.49
CA ALA A 117 -19.47 -14.69 -6.11
C ALA A 117 -19.89 -16.13 -5.74
N VAL A 118 -18.88 -16.99 -5.56
CA VAL A 118 -18.91 -18.44 -5.29
C VAL A 118 -20.23 -19.00 -4.71
N PRO A 119 -20.68 -20.17 -5.19
CA PRO A 119 -19.82 -21.32 -5.53
C PRO A 119 -19.44 -21.48 -7.02
N SER A 120 -19.89 -20.60 -7.93
CA SER A 120 -19.89 -20.91 -9.37
C SER A 120 -18.82 -20.23 -10.25
N GLY A 121 -17.96 -19.33 -9.75
CA GLY A 121 -16.99 -18.64 -10.62
C GLY A 121 -15.99 -17.75 -9.90
N ILE A 122 -15.16 -17.04 -10.68
CA ILE A 122 -14.00 -16.30 -10.19
C ILE A 122 -14.18 -14.78 -10.21
N GLY A 123 -15.15 -14.11 -10.82
CA GLY A 123 -15.45 -12.67 -10.62
C GLY A 123 -14.35 -11.63 -10.97
N TRP A 124 -13.13 -12.09 -11.24
CA TRP A 124 -11.92 -11.33 -11.60
C TRP A 124 -11.54 -11.55 -13.08
N GLU A 125 -12.46 -12.06 -13.90
CA GLU A 125 -12.18 -12.43 -15.29
C GLU A 125 -11.70 -11.22 -16.12
N HIS A 126 -12.22 -10.01 -15.86
CA HIS A 126 -11.76 -8.80 -16.55
C HIS A 126 -10.39 -8.28 -16.09
N TRP A 127 -9.86 -8.82 -15.00
CA TRP A 127 -8.52 -8.49 -14.49
C TRP A 127 -7.46 -9.41 -15.07
N ILE A 128 -7.83 -10.61 -15.53
CA ILE A 128 -6.92 -11.59 -16.10
C ILE A 128 -7.30 -11.83 -17.56
N ASP A 129 -6.42 -11.51 -18.50
CA ASP A 129 -6.68 -11.75 -19.92
C ASP A 129 -6.50 -13.24 -20.31
N GLN A 130 -6.63 -14.17 -19.36
CA GLN A 130 -6.40 -15.61 -19.54
C GLN A 130 -7.66 -16.39 -19.15
N PRO A 131 -8.02 -17.45 -19.90
CA PRO A 131 -9.12 -18.31 -19.52
C PRO A 131 -8.78 -18.99 -18.20
N VAL A 132 -9.69 -18.86 -17.23
CA VAL A 132 -9.50 -19.43 -15.89
C VAL A 132 -9.90 -20.91 -15.94
N GLU A 133 -8.99 -21.76 -16.42
CA GLU A 133 -9.18 -23.21 -16.42
C GLU A 133 -8.67 -23.83 -15.10
N SER A 134 -9.38 -24.85 -14.62
CA SER A 134 -8.95 -25.61 -13.44
C SER A 134 -7.66 -26.38 -13.75
N GLY A 135 -6.52 -25.83 -13.35
CA GLY A 135 -5.20 -26.46 -13.47
C GLY A 135 -4.16 -25.65 -14.25
N SER A 136 -4.55 -24.58 -14.93
CA SER A 136 -3.60 -23.66 -15.57
C SER A 136 -2.96 -22.73 -14.55
N LYS A 137 -1.62 -22.60 -14.59
CA LYS A 137 -0.90 -21.60 -13.81
C LYS A 137 -1.25 -20.22 -14.36
N LEU A 138 -2.15 -19.51 -13.67
CA LEU A 138 -2.47 -18.12 -13.98
C LEU A 138 -1.22 -17.27 -13.81
N GLU A 139 -0.98 -16.32 -14.71
CA GLU A 139 0.10 -15.34 -14.57
C GLU A 139 -0.45 -13.93 -14.39
N VAL A 140 0.34 -13.08 -13.72
CA VAL A 140 -0.02 -11.68 -13.51
C VAL A 140 0.01 -10.95 -14.84
N THR A 141 -1.17 -10.62 -15.34
CA THR A 141 -1.33 -9.86 -16.59
C THR A 141 -0.78 -8.43 -16.40
N ARG A 142 -0.27 -7.83 -17.49
CA ARG A 142 0.23 -6.43 -17.49
C ARG A 142 -0.80 -5.45 -16.91
N LYS A 143 -2.07 -5.64 -17.25
CA LYS A 143 -3.21 -4.85 -16.75
C LYS A 143 -3.27 -4.78 -15.22
N VAL A 144 -3.10 -5.91 -14.54
CA VAL A 144 -3.07 -5.97 -13.06
C VAL A 144 -1.90 -5.14 -12.54
N ARG A 145 -0.72 -5.30 -13.13
CA ARG A 145 0.48 -4.55 -12.71
C ARG A 145 0.27 -3.05 -12.87
N ASP A 146 -0.36 -2.64 -13.97
CA ASP A 146 -0.63 -1.23 -14.25
C ASP A 146 -1.63 -0.64 -13.24
N VAL A 147 -2.70 -1.36 -12.90
CA VAL A 147 -3.71 -0.92 -11.91
C VAL A 147 -3.11 -0.77 -10.51
N PHE A 148 -2.26 -1.70 -10.10
CA PHE A 148 -1.61 -1.65 -8.78
C PHE A 148 -0.25 -0.93 -8.80
N LYS A 149 0.16 -0.33 -9.93
CA LYS A 149 1.48 0.29 -10.09
C LYS A 149 1.73 1.40 -9.07
N VAL A 150 0.67 2.09 -8.65
CA VAL A 150 0.73 3.15 -7.64
C VAL A 150 1.43 2.69 -6.36
N PHE A 151 1.19 1.46 -5.91
CA PHE A 151 1.78 0.92 -4.69
C PHE A 151 3.29 0.63 -4.80
N GLU A 152 3.81 0.52 -6.03
CA GLU A 152 5.25 0.37 -6.28
C GLU A 152 5.97 1.73 -6.25
N LEU A 153 5.26 2.77 -6.71
CA LEU A 153 5.81 4.12 -6.94
C LEU A 153 5.78 5.03 -5.71
N VAL A 154 4.89 4.77 -4.75
CA VAL A 154 4.83 5.57 -3.52
C VAL A 154 6.07 5.41 -2.65
N ASP A 155 6.51 6.52 -2.05
CA ASP A 155 7.67 6.55 -1.15
C ASP A 155 7.40 5.73 0.12
N GLU A 156 6.19 5.91 0.67
CA GLU A 156 5.71 5.16 1.81
C GLU A 156 4.76 4.06 1.35
N ARG A 157 5.23 2.81 1.41
CA ARG A 157 4.45 1.64 1.04
C ARG A 157 3.53 1.21 2.20
N PRO A 158 2.25 0.89 1.94
CA PRO A 158 1.36 0.35 2.94
C PRO A 158 1.77 -1.08 3.31
N GLU A 159 1.55 -1.48 4.55
CA GLU A 159 1.74 -2.86 5.01
C GLU A 159 0.55 -3.74 4.65
N ILE A 160 -0.66 -3.15 4.67
CA ILE A 160 -1.92 -3.83 4.41
C ILE A 160 -2.72 -3.04 3.37
N ILE A 161 -3.23 -3.74 2.35
CA ILE A 161 -4.25 -3.24 1.44
C ILE A 161 -5.56 -3.94 1.75
N LEU A 162 -6.56 -3.16 2.15
CA LEU A 162 -7.95 -3.60 2.27
C LEU A 162 -8.65 -3.39 0.93
N PHE A 163 -9.08 -4.46 0.29
CA PHE A 163 -9.77 -4.42 -0.99
C PHE A 163 -11.26 -4.71 -0.78
N GLY A 164 -12.08 -3.65 -0.83
CA GLY A 164 -13.54 -3.71 -0.82
C GLY A 164 -14.09 -3.99 -2.22
N THR A 165 -14.56 -5.21 -2.47
CA THR A 165 -15.04 -5.66 -3.80
C THR A 165 -16.51 -5.31 -4.10
N GLY A 166 -17.14 -4.46 -3.30
CA GLY A 166 -18.55 -4.09 -3.41
C GLY A 166 -19.44 -4.85 -2.42
N LYS A 167 -20.55 -5.42 -2.91
CA LYS A 167 -21.58 -6.06 -2.08
C LYS A 167 -21.14 -7.38 -1.46
N ARG A 168 -20.25 -8.10 -2.14
CA ARG A 168 -19.80 -9.45 -1.76
C ARG A 168 -18.29 -9.52 -1.86
N VAL A 169 -17.71 -10.42 -1.06
CA VAL A 169 -16.29 -10.73 -1.11
C VAL A 169 -15.99 -11.56 -2.36
N LEU A 170 -15.10 -11.07 -3.22
CA LEU A 170 -14.62 -11.81 -4.39
C LEU A 170 -13.15 -12.21 -4.18
N PRO A 171 -12.83 -13.50 -4.01
CA PRO A 171 -11.47 -13.93 -3.71
C PRO A 171 -10.54 -13.57 -4.88
N PRO A 172 -9.39 -12.92 -4.61
CA PRO A 172 -8.46 -12.53 -5.65
C PRO A 172 -7.72 -13.76 -6.20
N PRO A 173 -7.39 -13.78 -7.49
CA PRO A 173 -6.56 -14.83 -8.08
C PRO A 173 -5.21 -14.97 -7.38
N GLY A 174 -4.72 -16.20 -7.25
CA GLY A 174 -3.42 -16.52 -6.63
C GLY A 174 -2.26 -15.63 -7.12
N PRO A 175 -2.08 -15.40 -8.43
CA PRO A 175 -0.97 -14.59 -8.93
C PRO A 175 -1.05 -13.12 -8.52
N VAL A 176 -2.26 -12.55 -8.45
CA VAL A 176 -2.46 -11.17 -7.97
C VAL A 176 -1.99 -11.07 -6.52
N ARG A 177 -2.41 -12.04 -5.69
CA ARG A 177 -1.99 -12.11 -4.28
C ARG A 177 -0.48 -12.29 -4.14
N GLU A 178 0.12 -13.19 -4.92
CA GLU A 178 1.58 -13.43 -4.92
C GLU A 178 2.38 -12.18 -5.34
N TRP A 179 1.89 -11.45 -6.34
CA TRP A 179 2.55 -10.23 -6.80
C TRP A 179 2.52 -9.12 -5.75
N ILE A 180 1.37 -8.88 -5.12
CA ILE A 180 1.25 -7.90 -4.02
C ILE A 180 2.09 -8.33 -2.81
N ALA A 181 2.08 -9.63 -2.46
CA ALA A 181 2.93 -10.17 -1.41
C ALA A 181 4.43 -9.99 -1.73
N GLY A 182 4.81 -10.08 -3.01
CA GLY A 182 6.17 -9.79 -3.49
C GLY A 182 6.62 -8.35 -3.28
N LEU A 183 5.68 -7.39 -3.16
CA LEU A 183 5.97 -6.01 -2.77
C LEU A 183 6.14 -5.84 -1.25
N GLY A 184 5.92 -6.89 -0.47
CA GLY A 184 5.90 -6.86 1.01
C GLY A 184 4.58 -6.39 1.59
N ILE A 185 3.50 -6.41 0.80
CA ILE A 185 2.19 -5.89 1.17
C ILE A 185 1.20 -7.05 1.38
N GLN A 186 0.43 -7.00 2.46
CA GLN A 186 -0.62 -7.97 2.73
C GLN A 186 -1.94 -7.51 2.08
N LEU A 187 -2.50 -8.33 1.18
CA LEU A 187 -3.82 -8.10 0.60
C LEU A 187 -4.90 -8.81 1.43
N ASP A 188 -5.87 -8.06 1.94
CA ASP A 188 -7.09 -8.58 2.53
C ASP A 188 -8.32 -8.12 1.73
N VAL A 189 -9.24 -9.04 1.43
CA VAL A 189 -10.37 -8.79 0.53
C VAL A 189 -11.67 -8.99 1.28
N GLN A 190 -12.51 -7.97 1.28
CA GLN A 190 -13.73 -7.88 2.08
C GLN A 190 -14.86 -7.22 1.28
N SER A 191 -16.06 -7.16 1.87
CA SER A 191 -17.11 -6.27 1.35
C SER A 191 -16.68 -4.81 1.55
N THR A 192 -17.19 -3.88 0.74
CA THR A 192 -16.76 -2.48 0.84
C THR A 192 -17.11 -1.84 2.18
N HIS A 193 -18.24 -2.21 2.77
CA HIS A 193 -18.65 -1.75 4.11
C HIS A 193 -17.67 -2.23 5.19
N ASP A 194 -17.29 -3.50 5.14
CA ASP A 194 -16.41 -4.10 6.15
C ASP A 194 -14.96 -3.62 5.97
N ALA A 195 -14.52 -3.45 4.72
CA ALA A 195 -13.22 -2.88 4.38
C ALA A 195 -13.10 -1.43 4.91
N ALA A 196 -14.14 -0.60 4.73
CA ALA A 196 -14.17 0.77 5.24
C ALA A 196 -14.06 0.81 6.78
N SER A 197 -14.80 -0.07 7.46
CA SER A 197 -14.76 -0.16 8.92
C SER A 197 -13.39 -0.61 9.43
N THR A 198 -12.79 -1.62 8.79
CA THR A 198 -11.46 -2.12 9.13
C THR A 198 -10.38 -1.08 8.84
N PHE A 199 -10.53 -0.31 7.76
CA PHE A 199 -9.61 0.78 7.40
C PHE A 199 -9.59 1.85 8.48
N ASN A 200 -10.76 2.32 8.94
CA ASN A 200 -10.86 3.34 9.98
C ASN A 200 -10.13 2.90 11.26
N MET A 201 -10.38 1.68 11.72
CA MET A 201 -9.72 1.13 12.90
C MET A 201 -8.19 1.08 12.74
N LEU A 202 -7.69 0.51 11.64
CA LEU A 202 -6.23 0.39 11.41
C LEU A 202 -5.56 1.76 11.20
N SER A 203 -6.25 2.70 10.56
CA SER A 203 -5.78 4.06 10.35
C SER A 203 -5.70 4.83 11.68
N GLU A 204 -6.71 4.69 12.55
CA GLU A 204 -6.73 5.27 13.90
C GLU A 204 -5.63 4.71 14.81
N GLU A 205 -5.26 3.44 14.64
CA GLU A 205 -4.11 2.83 15.31
C GLU A 205 -2.74 3.39 14.82
N GLY A 206 -2.75 4.21 13.76
CA GLY A 206 -1.53 4.73 13.13
C GLY A 206 -0.77 3.67 12.33
N ARG A 207 -1.46 2.61 11.87
CA ARG A 207 -0.86 1.60 11.00
C ARG A 207 -0.83 2.08 9.55
N LYS A 208 0.18 1.63 8.80
CA LYS A 208 0.30 1.93 7.37
C LYS A 208 -0.67 1.05 6.58
N VAL A 209 -1.91 1.50 6.47
CA VAL A 209 -2.98 0.81 5.75
C VAL A 209 -3.39 1.63 4.53
N ALA A 210 -3.64 0.94 3.42
CA ALA A 210 -4.33 1.49 2.27
C ALA A 210 -5.67 0.77 2.08
N ALA A 211 -6.64 1.46 1.51
CA ALA A 211 -7.95 0.88 1.21
C ALA A 211 -8.33 1.16 -0.24
N ILE A 212 -8.78 0.13 -0.94
CA ILE A 212 -9.44 0.24 -2.25
C ILE A 212 -10.91 -0.06 -2.00
N LEU A 213 -11.79 0.91 -2.22
CA LEU A 213 -13.21 0.80 -1.90
C LEU A 213 -14.02 1.00 -3.17
N ILE A 214 -14.72 -0.05 -3.60
CA ILE A 214 -15.59 -0.02 -4.78
C ILE A 214 -17.04 0.03 -4.32
N PRO A 215 -17.86 1.01 -4.73
CA PRO A 215 -19.29 1.03 -4.43
C PRO A 215 -19.97 -0.28 -4.84
N ALA A 216 -20.93 -0.75 -4.04
CA ALA A 216 -21.61 -2.01 -4.29
C ALA A 216 -22.41 -2.00 -5.60
N GLU A 217 -22.96 -0.84 -5.98
CA GLU A 217 -23.72 -0.64 -7.19
C GLU A 217 -23.01 0.39 -8.08
N PRO A 218 -22.68 0.04 -9.34
CA PRO A 218 -22.02 0.95 -10.24
C PRO A 218 -22.98 2.08 -10.66
N THR A 219 -22.54 3.32 -10.48
CA THR A 219 -23.25 4.48 -11.02
C THR A 219 -22.91 4.66 -12.50
N PRO A 220 -23.88 4.88 -13.41
CA PRO A 220 -23.59 5.11 -14.82
C PRO A 220 -22.78 6.40 -14.99
N LYS A 221 -21.65 6.29 -15.68
CA LYS A 221 -20.75 7.42 -15.95
C LYS A 221 -20.84 7.81 -17.42
N LYS A 222 -20.92 9.11 -17.69
CA LYS A 222 -20.75 9.66 -19.05
C LYS A 222 -19.48 10.52 -19.07
N ARG A 223 -18.50 10.11 -19.87
CA ARG A 223 -17.32 10.94 -20.15
C ARG A 223 -17.72 11.94 -21.22
N TYR A 224 -17.45 13.22 -20.96
CA TYR A 224 -17.66 14.30 -21.92
C TYR A 224 -16.30 14.73 -22.47
N THR A 225 -16.22 14.92 -23.78
CA THR A 225 -15.08 15.63 -24.37
C THR A 225 -15.14 17.12 -24.01
N PRO A 226 -14.02 17.85 -24.06
CA PRO A 226 -14.03 19.29 -23.79
C PRO A 226 -15.03 20.06 -24.67
N ASP A 227 -15.16 19.66 -25.93
CA ASP A 227 -16.08 20.26 -26.90
C ASP A 227 -17.54 19.94 -26.54
N GLU A 228 -17.86 18.68 -26.24
CA GLU A 228 -19.20 18.27 -25.78
C GLU A 228 -19.59 18.95 -24.45
N LEU A 229 -18.62 19.12 -23.55
CA LEU A 229 -18.85 19.80 -22.28
C LEU A 229 -19.14 21.29 -22.52
N HIS A 230 -18.39 21.94 -23.42
CA HIS A 230 -18.65 23.33 -23.80
C HIS A 230 -20.03 23.49 -24.42
N GLU A 231 -20.43 22.57 -25.30
CA GLU A 231 -21.76 22.56 -25.92
C GLU A 231 -22.87 22.44 -24.85
N LEU A 232 -22.73 21.49 -23.92
CA LEU A 232 -23.68 21.31 -22.81
C LEU A 232 -23.76 22.52 -21.87
N LEU A 233 -22.62 23.11 -21.52
CA LEU A 233 -22.57 24.29 -20.66
C LEU A 233 -23.10 25.55 -21.34
N SER A 234 -22.99 25.61 -22.68
CA SER A 234 -23.54 26.72 -23.49
C SER A 234 -25.06 26.67 -23.66
N GLY A 235 -25.71 25.57 -23.24
CA GLY A 235 -27.16 25.42 -23.27
C GLY A 235 -27.75 25.23 -24.68
N GLN A 236 -26.94 24.90 -25.68
CA GLN A 236 -27.41 24.46 -26.99
C GLN A 236 -27.80 22.98 -26.89
N GLN A 237 -29.07 22.70 -26.59
CA GLN A 237 -29.71 21.40 -26.83
C GLN A 237 -30.92 21.58 -27.73
#